data_AF-A0A553NH73-F1
#
_entry.id   AF-A0A553NH73-F1
#
_cell.length_a   1.000
_cell.length_b   1.000
_cell.length_c   1.000
_cell.angle_alpha   90.00
_cell.angle_beta   90.00
_cell.angle_gamma   90.00
#
_symmetry.space_group_name_H-M   'P 1'
#
loop_
_entity.id
_entity.type
_entity.pdbx_description
1 polymer ?
#
loop_
_entity_poly.entity_id
_entity_poly.type
_entity_poly.pdbx_seq_one_letter_code
_entity_poly.pdbx_strand_id
1 'polypeptide(L)'
;MSVNSGVSSDLLQHFLDAASRGDSKKVTMMLKHRPELLNQRGERGWGALMLAARNGQLETAQILLKHRCDTSVMNSSGQTARDVALFWGHTHISRLLSSSEVPALSYKPIQECEVYFNRPVLDRMSQKRSDSTWISKKLTSPGSVFLLFDHLSPLVRSAESEEGQVHVCKLRSAAVQEIMENHQQKLLIFLGVQRHRESSLMKDHEDDDDDALIAWFAIGIEEDCEGFLKTQDPGCFFLQQAMPGLLRMSDEDAGQELRITRLLSKGSRDAGVVAQARSVLAWHSRYQFCPTCGSKTKVEDSGYKRTCLKAACSSLQGIHNTSYPRVDPVVIMLVLHPDGNQCLLGRKKVFPPGMFSCLAGFVEPGESIEAAVRREVQEESSVQVPDGTLITSSLFILILATYILSINLVLQVGAVQYLCSQVWPMPSCLMIGCICVAMTMEINPDQDEIEEARWFTRQQVIEALVKDKRAVFSTPPNQTVAHQLIKHWIGFNSNL
;
A
#
# COMPACT_ATOMS: atom_id res chain seq x y z
N MET A 1 27.23 4.59 61.63
CA MET A 1 27.88 4.34 60.33
C MET A 1 26.87 3.66 59.42
N SER A 2 26.16 4.45 58.60
CA SER A 2 25.23 3.92 57.60
C SER A 2 26.05 3.57 56.36
N VAL A 3 26.13 2.28 56.02
CA VAL A 3 26.84 1.81 54.83
C VAL A 3 25.96 2.11 53.62
N ASN A 4 26.40 3.08 52.83
CA ASN A 4 25.83 3.48 51.55
C ASN A 4 25.95 2.30 50.58
N SER A 5 24.89 1.50 50.41
CA SER A 5 24.90 0.32 49.53
C SER A 5 24.59 0.68 48.07
N GLY A 6 25.31 1.66 47.53
CA GLY A 6 25.33 1.93 46.09
C GLY A 6 26.09 0.81 45.38
N VAL A 7 25.48 0.21 44.36
CA VAL A 7 26.20 -0.70 43.45
C VAL A 7 27.35 0.09 42.81
N SER A 8 28.57 -0.43 42.86
CA SER A 8 29.72 0.20 42.18
C SER A 8 29.43 0.33 40.67
N SER A 9 29.67 1.51 40.09
CA SER A 9 29.41 1.77 38.66
C SER A 9 30.12 0.77 37.75
N ASP A 10 31.34 0.36 38.12
CA ASP A 10 32.12 -0.62 37.36
C ASP A 10 31.47 -2.01 37.40
N LEU A 11 30.89 -2.37 38.56
CA LEU A 11 30.22 -3.65 38.73
C LEU A 11 28.93 -3.73 37.91
N LEU A 12 28.16 -2.65 37.88
CA LEU A 12 26.96 -2.54 37.03
C LEU A 12 27.34 -2.62 35.56
N GLN A 13 28.39 -1.91 35.13
CA GLN A 13 28.83 -1.93 33.75
C GLN A 13 29.27 -3.35 33.31
N HIS A 14 29.99 -4.08 34.16
CA HIS A 14 30.37 -5.46 33.88
C HIS A 14 29.17 -6.42 33.78
N PHE A 15 28.11 -6.17 34.56
CA PHE A 15 26.87 -6.93 34.49
C PHE A 15 26.12 -6.69 33.18
N LEU A 16 25.99 -5.42 32.79
CA LEU A 16 25.33 -5.01 31.54
C LEU A 16 26.10 -5.50 30.31
N ASP A 17 27.43 -5.44 30.32
CA ASP A 17 28.29 -5.98 29.25
C ASP A 17 28.16 -7.51 29.12
N ALA A 18 28.12 -8.23 30.25
CA ALA A 18 27.86 -9.67 30.24
C ALA A 18 26.49 -10.01 29.63
N ALA A 19 25.45 -9.24 29.95
CA ALA A 19 24.12 -9.42 29.37
C ALA A 19 24.08 -9.11 27.86
N SER A 20 24.76 -8.04 27.45
CA SER A 20 24.93 -7.63 26.05
C SER A 20 25.63 -8.69 25.20
N ARG A 21 26.69 -9.32 25.73
CA ARG A 21 27.47 -10.36 25.04
C ARG A 21 26.86 -11.76 25.09
N GLY A 22 25.78 -11.96 25.84
CA GLY A 22 25.17 -13.28 26.00
C GLY A 22 25.93 -14.21 26.95
N ASP A 23 26.76 -13.68 27.86
CA ASP A 23 27.50 -14.50 28.84
C ASP A 23 26.56 -14.95 29.98
N SER A 24 25.72 -15.94 29.65
CA SER A 24 24.67 -16.50 30.49
C SER A 24 25.20 -17.00 31.84
N LYS A 25 26.42 -17.57 31.84
CA LYS A 25 27.11 -18.07 33.03
C LYS A 25 27.53 -16.94 33.96
N LYS A 26 28.15 -15.89 33.42
CA LYS A 26 28.57 -14.72 34.20
C LYS A 26 27.38 -13.95 34.74
N VAL A 27 26.32 -13.76 33.95
CA VAL A 27 25.05 -13.15 34.40
C VAL A 27 24.44 -13.94 35.56
N THR A 28 24.35 -15.27 35.45
CA THR A 28 23.83 -16.13 36.51
C THR A 28 24.68 -16.05 37.79
N MET A 29 26.00 -16.10 37.65
CA MET A 29 26.93 -15.99 38.77
C MET A 29 26.78 -14.64 39.49
N MET A 30 26.73 -13.54 38.74
CA MET A 30 26.58 -12.19 39.31
C MET A 30 25.24 -12.02 40.03
N LEU A 31 24.13 -12.53 39.46
CA LEU A 31 22.82 -12.48 40.12
C LEU A 31 22.73 -13.35 41.37
N LYS A 32 23.48 -14.46 41.44
CA LYS A 32 23.56 -15.30 42.64
C LYS A 32 24.22 -14.57 43.81
N HIS A 33 25.22 -13.75 43.55
CA HIS A 33 25.96 -13.00 44.58
C HIS A 33 25.40 -11.62 44.86
N ARG A 34 24.79 -10.97 43.86
CA ARG A 34 24.34 -9.56 43.88
C ARG A 34 22.99 -9.42 43.15
N PRO A 35 21.88 -9.90 43.73
CA PRO A 35 20.56 -9.89 43.08
C PRO A 35 20.02 -8.48 42.78
N GLU A 36 20.51 -7.46 43.48
CA GLU A 36 20.12 -6.07 43.28
C GLU A 36 20.56 -5.48 41.93
N LEU A 37 21.38 -6.19 41.15
CA LEU A 37 21.78 -5.81 39.79
C LEU A 37 20.65 -5.97 38.75
N LEU A 38 19.66 -6.82 39.03
CA LEU A 38 18.72 -7.35 38.03
C LEU A 38 17.99 -6.27 37.20
N ASN A 39 17.51 -5.21 37.85
CA ASN A 39 16.74 -4.13 37.21
C ASN A 39 17.50 -2.79 37.18
N GLN A 40 18.80 -2.81 37.48
CA GLN A 40 19.63 -1.61 37.41
C GLN A 40 19.83 -1.18 35.96
N ARG A 41 19.97 0.14 35.77
CA ARG A 41 20.04 0.76 34.45
C ARG A 41 21.37 1.48 34.29
N GLY A 42 22.03 1.26 33.17
CA GLY A 42 23.24 1.96 32.77
C GLY A 42 22.91 3.28 32.06
N GLU A 43 23.83 3.70 31.19
CA GLU A 43 23.66 4.90 30.39
C GLU A 43 22.35 4.89 29.59
N ARG A 44 21.68 6.05 29.51
CA ARG A 44 20.41 6.24 28.79
C ARG A 44 19.30 5.27 29.22
N GLY A 45 19.35 4.77 30.45
CA GLY A 45 18.31 3.92 31.01
C GLY A 45 18.32 2.47 30.52
N TRP A 46 19.40 2.00 29.89
CA TRP A 46 19.49 0.62 29.39
C TRP A 46 19.69 -0.40 30.51
N GLY A 47 18.79 -1.39 30.60
CA GLY A 47 18.91 -2.52 31.51
C GLY A 47 19.44 -3.80 30.83
N ALA A 48 19.83 -4.79 31.64
CA ALA A 48 20.38 -6.06 31.17
C ALA A 48 19.45 -6.80 30.18
N LEU A 49 18.13 -6.79 30.44
CA LEU A 49 17.15 -7.46 29.59
C LEU A 49 16.99 -6.76 28.23
N MET A 50 17.11 -5.43 28.18
CA MET A 50 17.08 -4.67 26.93
C MET A 50 18.34 -4.93 26.10
N LEU A 51 19.50 -5.03 26.75
CA LEU A 51 20.76 -5.32 26.06
C LEU A 51 20.78 -6.76 25.50
N ALA A 52 20.28 -7.72 26.28
CA ALA A 52 20.08 -9.08 25.79
C ALA A 52 19.08 -9.13 24.62
N ALA A 53 17.97 -8.38 24.70
CA ALA A 53 16.98 -8.26 23.64
C ALA A 53 17.52 -7.62 22.36
N ARG A 54 18.34 -6.56 22.49
CA ARG A 54 18.97 -5.86 21.34
C ARG A 54 19.88 -6.77 20.53
N ASN A 55 20.66 -7.61 21.21
CA ASN A 55 21.68 -8.46 20.58
C ASN A 55 21.21 -9.89 20.33
N GLY A 56 19.91 -10.19 20.47
CA GLY A 56 19.38 -11.53 20.17
C GLY A 56 19.81 -12.63 21.16
N GLN A 57 20.18 -12.27 22.40
CA GLN A 57 20.70 -13.19 23.40
C GLN A 57 19.58 -13.94 24.14
N LEU A 58 18.96 -14.92 23.47
CA LEU A 58 17.79 -15.65 23.98
C LEU A 58 18.04 -16.33 25.34
N GLU A 59 19.16 -17.03 25.50
CA GLU A 59 19.48 -17.76 26.73
C GLU A 59 19.63 -16.81 27.93
N THR A 60 20.34 -15.70 27.72
CA THR A 60 20.48 -14.65 28.74
C THR A 60 19.14 -13.99 29.08
N ALA A 61 18.29 -13.72 28.07
CA ALA A 61 16.95 -13.19 28.30
C ALA A 61 16.08 -14.15 29.13
N GLN A 62 16.14 -15.47 28.85
CA GLN A 62 15.45 -16.49 29.63
C GLN A 62 15.95 -16.54 31.09
N ILE A 63 17.26 -16.43 31.32
CA ILE A 63 17.84 -16.40 32.66
C ILE A 63 17.37 -15.17 33.44
N LEU A 64 17.41 -13.99 32.82
CA LEU A 64 16.93 -12.75 33.45
C LEU A 64 15.45 -12.85 33.82
N LEU A 65 14.60 -13.41 32.95
CA LEU A 65 13.19 -13.65 33.23
C LEU A 65 12.97 -14.70 34.33
N LYS A 66 13.77 -15.78 34.35
CA LYS A 66 13.75 -16.79 35.41
C LYS A 66 14.07 -16.17 36.78
N HIS A 67 14.91 -15.13 36.81
CA HIS A 67 15.20 -14.34 38.01
C HIS A 67 14.15 -13.25 38.31
N ARG A 68 13.03 -13.20 37.58
CA ARG A 68 11.94 -12.21 37.70
C ARG A 68 12.36 -10.77 37.38
N CYS A 69 13.17 -10.59 36.33
CA CYS A 69 13.47 -9.26 35.78
C CYS A 69 12.17 -8.54 35.39
N ASP A 70 12.07 -7.25 35.71
CA ASP A 70 10.92 -6.42 35.38
C ASP A 70 10.93 -6.11 33.87
N THR A 71 9.89 -6.55 33.17
CA THR A 71 9.73 -6.40 31.72
C THR A 71 9.11 -5.06 31.32
N SER A 72 8.55 -4.31 32.28
CA SER A 72 7.87 -3.03 32.05
C SER A 72 8.82 -1.83 32.05
N VAL A 73 10.06 -2.04 32.47
CA VAL A 73 11.09 -0.99 32.52
C VAL A 73 11.35 -0.41 31.13
N MET A 74 11.44 0.92 31.06
CA MET A 74 11.72 1.67 29.83
C MET A 74 13.08 2.39 29.90
N ASN A 75 13.78 2.46 28.77
CA ASN A 75 14.97 3.29 28.60
C ASN A 75 14.61 4.77 28.39
N SER A 76 15.60 5.66 28.23
CA SER A 76 15.36 7.10 27.99
C SER A 76 14.61 7.39 26.68
N SER A 77 14.52 6.41 25.77
CA SER A 77 13.74 6.46 24.54
C SER A 77 12.32 5.89 24.69
N GLY A 78 11.90 5.52 25.91
CA GLY A 78 10.57 4.96 26.16
C GLY A 78 10.38 3.50 25.71
N GLN A 79 11.47 2.77 25.44
CA GLN A 79 11.41 1.39 24.93
C GLN A 79 11.53 0.36 26.07
N THR A 80 10.63 -0.62 26.09
CA THR A 80 10.78 -1.84 26.90
C THR A 80 11.73 -2.83 26.22
N ALA A 81 12.15 -3.88 26.95
CA ALA A 81 12.94 -4.96 26.35
C ALA A 81 12.22 -5.66 25.18
N ARG A 82 10.87 -5.68 25.19
CA ARG A 82 10.08 -6.23 24.08
C ARG A 82 10.12 -5.32 22.86
N ASP A 83 9.99 -4.01 23.06
CA ASP A 83 10.07 -3.03 21.97
C ASP A 83 11.44 -3.08 21.31
N VAL A 84 12.50 -3.21 22.12
CA VAL A 84 13.86 -3.43 21.63
C VAL A 84 13.96 -4.74 20.83
N ALA A 85 13.41 -5.85 21.33
CA ALA A 85 13.43 -7.12 20.58
C ALA A 85 12.69 -7.03 19.24
N LEU A 86 11.55 -6.32 19.18
CA LEU A 86 10.76 -6.11 17.95
C LEU A 86 11.52 -5.24 16.95
N PHE A 87 12.08 -4.12 17.43
CA PHE A 87 12.86 -3.18 16.62
C PHE A 87 14.04 -3.88 15.92
N TRP A 88 14.77 -4.71 16.65
CA TRP A 88 15.94 -5.43 16.13
C TRP A 88 15.60 -6.77 15.46
N GLY A 89 14.31 -7.09 15.27
CA GLY A 89 13.86 -8.29 14.55
C GLY A 89 13.99 -9.62 15.31
N HIS A 90 14.28 -9.60 16.62
CA HIS A 90 14.44 -10.78 17.46
C HIS A 90 13.09 -11.34 17.92
N THR A 91 12.31 -11.85 16.95
CA THR A 91 10.94 -12.35 17.14
C THR A 91 10.80 -13.41 18.23
N HIS A 92 11.82 -14.26 18.42
CA HIS A 92 11.88 -15.28 19.45
C HIS A 92 11.96 -14.68 20.87
N ILE A 93 12.71 -13.60 21.07
CA ILE A 93 12.77 -12.87 22.35
C ILE A 93 11.48 -12.07 22.57
N SER A 94 10.93 -11.43 21.54
CA SER A 94 9.64 -10.72 21.67
C SER A 94 8.52 -11.67 22.12
N ARG A 95 8.44 -12.88 21.55
CA ARG A 95 7.48 -13.92 21.99
C ARG A 95 7.73 -14.36 23.43
N LEU A 96 9.00 -14.55 23.81
CA LEU A 96 9.37 -14.90 25.19
C LEU A 96 8.90 -13.83 26.20
N LEU A 97 8.98 -12.56 25.84
CA LEU A 97 8.56 -11.42 26.67
C LEU A 97 7.04 -11.18 26.68
N SER A 98 6.24 -12.06 26.06
CA SER A 98 4.80 -11.86 25.86
C SER A 98 3.89 -12.56 26.88
N SER A 99 4.39 -13.19 27.97
CA SER A 99 3.55 -13.96 28.90
C SER A 99 3.56 -13.48 30.36
N SER A 100 2.58 -12.64 30.72
CA SER A 100 1.86 -12.65 32.00
C SER A 100 0.61 -11.78 31.80
N GLU A 101 -0.55 -12.43 31.86
CA GLU A 101 -1.89 -11.88 31.58
C GLU A 101 -2.07 -11.37 30.14
N VAL A 102 -2.84 -12.13 29.37
CA VAL A 102 -3.36 -11.72 28.08
C VAL A 102 -4.66 -10.96 28.37
N PRO A 103 -4.71 -9.62 28.36
CA PRO A 103 -5.90 -9.00 27.81
C PRO A 103 -5.99 -9.52 26.38
N ALA A 104 -7.09 -10.22 26.09
CA ALA A 104 -7.41 -10.77 24.77
C ALA A 104 -6.77 -9.92 23.69
N LEU A 105 -5.98 -10.55 22.81
CA LEU A 105 -5.36 -9.94 21.64
C LEU A 105 -6.33 -8.92 21.03
N SER A 106 -6.20 -7.65 21.42
CA SER A 106 -6.44 -6.57 20.51
C SER A 106 -5.22 -6.62 19.61
N TYR A 107 -5.26 -7.57 18.67
CA TYR A 107 -4.92 -7.21 17.32
C TYR A 107 -5.74 -5.95 17.08
N LYS A 108 -5.15 -4.77 17.33
CA LYS A 108 -5.54 -3.63 16.52
C LYS A 108 -5.23 -4.14 15.12
N PRO A 109 -6.25 -4.35 14.27
CA PRO A 109 -5.99 -4.70 12.89
C PRO A 109 -4.92 -3.71 12.43
N ILE A 110 -3.88 -4.20 11.74
CA ILE A 110 -3.05 -3.31 10.92
C ILE A 110 -4.06 -2.40 10.25
N GLN A 111 -4.02 -1.10 10.54
CA GLN A 111 -5.02 -0.19 10.00
C GLN A 111 -4.91 -0.34 8.50
N GLU A 112 -5.86 -1.06 7.89
CA GLU A 112 -5.82 -1.37 6.48
C GLU A 112 -5.65 -0.04 5.76
N CYS A 113 -4.60 0.10 4.96
CA CYS A 113 -4.47 1.28 4.13
C CYS A 113 -5.75 1.41 3.33
N GLU A 114 -6.42 2.55 3.43
CA GLU A 114 -7.64 2.77 2.68
C GLU A 114 -7.28 2.84 1.19
N VAL A 115 -7.58 1.77 0.45
CA VAL A 115 -7.30 1.69 -0.98
C VAL A 115 -8.50 2.19 -1.77
N TYR A 116 -8.46 3.46 -2.18
CA TYR A 116 -9.60 4.16 -2.76
C TYR A 116 -10.06 3.56 -4.10
N PHE A 117 -9.12 3.29 -5.01
CA PHE A 117 -9.39 2.74 -6.35
C PHE A 117 -9.34 1.20 -6.42
N ASN A 118 -9.19 0.48 -5.31
CA ASN A 118 -9.04 -0.99 -5.32
C ASN A 118 -10.16 -1.73 -4.57
N ARG A 119 -11.26 -1.05 -4.22
CA ARG A 119 -12.35 -1.73 -3.54
C ARG A 119 -13.02 -2.76 -4.45
N PRO A 120 -13.04 -4.05 -4.08
CA PRO A 120 -13.64 -5.10 -4.90
C PRO A 120 -15.17 -5.06 -4.74
N VAL A 121 -15.85 -4.37 -5.65
CA VAL A 121 -17.32 -4.32 -5.72
C VAL A 121 -17.88 -5.47 -6.57
N LEU A 122 -17.11 -5.83 -7.60
CA LEU A 122 -17.49 -6.81 -8.60
C LEU A 122 -16.63 -8.06 -8.46
N ASP A 123 -17.23 -9.22 -8.69
CA ASP A 123 -16.46 -10.36 -9.18
C ASP A 123 -16.18 -10.11 -10.67
N ARG A 124 -14.90 -10.11 -11.07
CA ARG A 124 -14.51 -9.82 -12.44
C ARG A 124 -14.94 -10.90 -13.44
N MET A 125 -15.28 -12.11 -12.98
CA MET A 125 -15.80 -13.23 -13.80
C MET A 125 -15.07 -13.38 -15.14
N SER A 126 -13.74 -13.41 -15.10
CA SER A 126 -12.90 -13.34 -16.31
C SER A 126 -13.16 -14.45 -17.32
N GLN A 127 -13.61 -15.62 -16.86
CA GLN A 127 -14.01 -16.76 -17.67
C GLN A 127 -15.21 -16.48 -18.58
N LYS A 128 -16.06 -15.50 -18.25
CA LYS A 128 -17.22 -15.12 -19.08
C LYS A 128 -16.86 -14.16 -20.22
N ARG A 129 -15.64 -13.61 -20.24
CA ARG A 129 -15.24 -12.58 -21.23
C ARG A 129 -15.29 -13.06 -22.67
N SER A 130 -14.98 -14.34 -22.90
CA SER A 130 -15.02 -14.98 -24.22
C SER A 130 -16.37 -15.62 -24.57
N ASP A 131 -17.32 -15.67 -23.63
CA ASP A 131 -18.67 -16.22 -23.86
C ASP A 131 -19.56 -15.16 -24.52
N SER A 132 -19.52 -15.08 -25.84
CA SER A 132 -20.28 -14.10 -26.62
C SER A 132 -21.79 -14.23 -26.41
N THR A 133 -22.29 -15.44 -26.15
CA THR A 133 -23.72 -15.71 -25.98
C THR A 133 -24.19 -15.15 -24.64
N TRP A 134 -23.48 -15.45 -23.55
CA TRP A 134 -23.78 -14.93 -22.23
C TRP A 134 -23.64 -13.39 -22.19
N ILE A 135 -22.58 -12.84 -22.78
CA ILE A 135 -22.36 -11.40 -22.84
C ILE A 135 -23.51 -10.72 -23.60
N SER A 136 -23.89 -11.23 -24.77
CA SER A 136 -25.00 -10.66 -25.56
C SER A 136 -26.32 -10.68 -24.79
N LYS A 137 -26.62 -11.77 -24.07
CA LYS A 137 -27.79 -11.88 -23.19
C LYS A 137 -27.77 -10.85 -22.06
N LYS A 138 -26.61 -10.65 -21.42
CA LYS A 138 -26.46 -9.68 -20.33
C LYS A 138 -26.51 -8.23 -20.81
N LEU A 139 -26.08 -7.92 -22.02
CA LEU A 139 -26.21 -6.58 -22.58
C LEU A 139 -27.67 -6.12 -22.71
N THR A 140 -28.59 -7.05 -22.99
CA THR A 140 -30.03 -6.74 -23.09
C THR A 140 -30.78 -6.91 -21.78
N SER A 141 -30.14 -7.43 -20.73
CA SER A 141 -30.81 -7.70 -19.45
C SER A 141 -31.16 -6.39 -18.71
N PRO A 142 -32.41 -6.19 -18.27
CA PRO A 142 -32.84 -5.00 -17.52
C PRO A 142 -32.04 -4.74 -16.23
N GLY A 143 -31.52 -5.81 -15.61
CA GLY A 143 -30.74 -5.74 -14.38
C GLY A 143 -29.32 -5.23 -14.58
N SER A 144 -28.77 -5.31 -15.80
CA SER A 144 -27.38 -4.94 -16.06
C SER A 144 -27.13 -3.44 -15.85
N VAL A 145 -25.91 -3.13 -15.44
CA VAL A 145 -25.44 -1.77 -15.13
C VAL A 145 -24.43 -1.32 -16.17
N PHE A 146 -24.55 -0.08 -16.62
CA PHE A 146 -23.70 0.52 -17.63
C PHE A 146 -23.09 1.82 -17.10
N LEU A 147 -21.77 1.93 -17.24
CA LEU A 147 -21.02 3.13 -16.95
C LEU A 147 -20.63 3.79 -18.27
N LEU A 148 -21.01 5.06 -18.44
CA LEU A 148 -20.73 5.79 -19.66
C LEU A 148 -19.45 6.62 -19.53
N PHE A 149 -18.62 6.61 -20.57
CA PHE A 149 -17.39 7.38 -20.65
C PHE A 149 -17.31 8.14 -21.97
N ASP A 150 -16.99 9.42 -21.88
CA ASP A 150 -16.66 10.28 -23.01
C ASP A 150 -15.19 10.71 -22.89
N HIS A 151 -14.37 10.36 -23.88
CA HIS A 151 -12.92 10.65 -23.85
C HIS A 151 -12.22 10.27 -22.52
N LEU A 152 -12.56 9.10 -21.96
CA LEU A 152 -12.08 8.58 -20.65
C LEU A 152 -12.65 9.29 -19.41
N SER A 153 -13.55 10.26 -19.59
CA SER A 153 -14.25 10.97 -18.52
C SER A 153 -15.54 10.23 -18.17
N PRO A 154 -15.72 9.74 -16.93
CA PRO A 154 -16.96 9.07 -16.54
C PRO A 154 -18.12 10.05 -16.46
N LEU A 155 -19.31 9.56 -16.79
CA LEU A 155 -20.57 10.25 -16.51
C LEU A 155 -20.84 10.22 -15.00
N VAL A 156 -21.02 11.40 -14.42
CA VAL A 156 -21.25 11.60 -12.99
C VAL A 156 -22.41 12.56 -12.75
N ARG A 157 -22.89 12.61 -11.51
CA ARG A 157 -23.84 13.61 -11.00
C ARG A 157 -23.31 14.23 -9.72
N SER A 158 -23.73 15.44 -9.40
CA SER A 158 -23.38 16.08 -8.12
C SER A 158 -24.09 15.39 -6.95
N ALA A 159 -23.40 15.21 -5.82
CA ALA A 159 -24.04 14.73 -4.59
C ALA A 159 -24.92 15.85 -4.00
N GLU A 160 -26.20 15.57 -3.73
CA GLU A 160 -27.11 16.54 -3.10
C GLU A 160 -26.74 16.85 -1.64
N SER A 161 -26.08 15.90 -0.97
CA SER A 161 -25.85 15.91 0.48
C SER A 161 -24.45 16.34 0.92
N GLU A 162 -23.47 16.39 0.00
CA GLU A 162 -22.07 16.71 0.31
C GLU A 162 -21.46 17.61 -0.79
N GLU A 163 -21.22 18.88 -0.45
CA GLU A 163 -20.72 19.89 -1.38
C GLU A 163 -19.38 19.45 -2.01
N GLY A 164 -19.37 19.37 -3.34
CA GLY A 164 -18.18 19.04 -4.13
C GLY A 164 -17.94 17.54 -4.37
N GLN A 165 -18.71 16.63 -3.77
CA GLN A 165 -18.66 15.19 -4.08
C GLN A 165 -19.50 14.88 -5.34
N VAL A 166 -19.15 13.78 -6.01
CA VAL A 166 -19.83 13.29 -7.20
C VAL A 166 -20.13 11.80 -7.10
N HIS A 167 -21.22 11.38 -7.74
CA HIS A 167 -21.61 9.98 -7.85
C HIS A 167 -21.53 9.52 -9.30
N VAL A 168 -21.08 8.28 -9.51
CA VAL A 168 -21.03 7.70 -10.86
C VAL A 168 -22.44 7.35 -11.31
N CYS A 169 -22.82 7.77 -12.51
CA CYS A 169 -24.14 7.48 -13.06
C CYS A 169 -24.21 6.03 -13.54
N LYS A 170 -25.03 5.22 -12.84
CA LYS A 170 -25.27 3.80 -13.14
C LYS A 170 -26.51 3.67 -14.02
N LEU A 171 -26.29 3.52 -15.33
CA LEU A 171 -27.37 3.40 -16.31
C LEU A 171 -27.86 1.95 -16.41
N ARG A 172 -29.12 1.77 -16.83
CA ARG A 172 -29.71 0.45 -17.15
C ARG A 172 -29.77 0.24 -18.65
N SER A 173 -30.01 -1.00 -19.09
CA SER A 173 -30.02 -1.35 -20.52
C SER A 173 -30.93 -0.45 -21.36
N ALA A 174 -32.13 -0.09 -20.86
CA ALA A 174 -33.05 0.80 -21.55
C ALA A 174 -32.48 2.20 -21.79
N ALA A 175 -31.70 2.75 -20.84
CA ALA A 175 -31.13 4.10 -20.94
C ALA A 175 -29.94 4.18 -21.91
N VAL A 176 -29.31 3.04 -22.24
CA VAL A 176 -28.18 2.98 -23.17
C VAL A 176 -28.56 2.37 -24.52
N GLN A 177 -29.83 2.03 -24.74
CA GLN A 177 -30.27 1.35 -25.96
C GLN A 177 -29.95 2.16 -27.23
N GLU A 178 -30.24 3.46 -27.22
CA GLU A 178 -29.95 4.36 -28.35
C GLU A 178 -28.43 4.42 -28.63
N ILE A 179 -27.60 4.48 -27.58
CA ILE A 179 -26.14 4.41 -27.71
C ILE A 179 -25.71 3.09 -28.36
N MET A 180 -26.32 1.99 -27.91
CA MET A 180 -26.00 0.64 -28.39
C MET A 180 -26.45 0.40 -29.84
N GLU A 181 -27.47 1.09 -30.33
CA GLU A 181 -27.98 0.95 -31.70
C GLU A 181 -27.31 1.93 -32.68
N ASN A 182 -27.14 3.20 -32.30
CA ASN A 182 -26.80 4.28 -33.24
C ASN A 182 -25.30 4.58 -33.36
N HIS A 183 -24.49 4.28 -32.34
CA HIS A 183 -23.06 4.61 -32.38
C HIS A 183 -22.23 3.42 -32.89
N GLN A 184 -21.70 3.54 -34.12
CA GLN A 184 -20.84 2.52 -34.72
C GLN A 184 -19.44 2.46 -34.10
N GLN A 185 -18.95 3.56 -33.53
CA GLN A 185 -17.63 3.66 -32.88
C GLN A 185 -17.73 3.60 -31.35
N LYS A 186 -18.49 2.64 -30.81
CA LYS A 186 -18.53 2.38 -29.37
C LYS A 186 -17.55 1.29 -28.97
N LEU A 187 -17.01 1.44 -27.77
CA LEU A 187 -16.16 0.43 -27.14
C LEU A 187 -16.85 -0.11 -25.89
N LEU A 188 -17.07 -1.42 -25.87
CA LEU A 188 -17.73 -2.10 -24.77
C LEU A 188 -16.73 -2.94 -23.97
N ILE A 189 -16.74 -2.77 -22.65
CA ILE A 189 -15.90 -3.53 -21.72
C ILE A 189 -16.78 -4.19 -20.66
N PHE A 190 -16.65 -5.50 -20.50
CA PHE A 190 -17.28 -6.21 -19.38
C PHE A 190 -16.48 -6.01 -18.09
N LEU A 191 -17.08 -5.45 -17.04
CA LEU A 191 -16.37 -5.11 -15.80
C LEU A 191 -16.42 -6.24 -14.79
N GLY A 192 -17.50 -7.01 -14.78
CA GLY A 192 -17.76 -8.10 -13.83
C GLY A 192 -19.24 -8.22 -13.48
N VAL A 193 -19.52 -8.96 -12.42
CA VAL A 193 -20.86 -9.11 -11.83
C VAL A 193 -20.87 -8.60 -10.39
N GLN A 194 -22.00 -8.04 -9.97
CA GLN A 194 -22.19 -7.58 -8.60
C GLN A 194 -22.06 -8.75 -7.62
N ARG A 195 -21.23 -8.61 -6.57
CA ARG A 195 -21.19 -9.60 -5.49
C ARG A 195 -22.52 -9.56 -4.71
N HIS A 196 -23.17 -10.71 -4.53
CA HIS A 196 -24.29 -10.82 -3.59
C HIS A 196 -23.76 -10.52 -2.17
N ARG A 197 -24.48 -9.68 -1.41
CA ARG A 197 -24.17 -9.52 0.02
C ARG A 197 -24.29 -10.90 0.66
N GLU A 198 -23.33 -11.29 1.49
CA GLU A 198 -23.41 -12.50 2.32
C GLU A 198 -24.69 -12.42 3.18
N SER A 199 -25.79 -12.96 2.64
CA SER A 199 -26.90 -13.42 3.43
C SER A 199 -26.44 -14.75 4.02
N SER A 200 -25.84 -14.66 5.19
CA SER A 200 -25.63 -15.78 6.08
C SER A 200 -26.96 -16.52 6.25
N LEU A 201 -27.07 -17.67 5.59
CA LEU A 201 -27.78 -18.89 5.99
C LEU A 201 -27.67 -19.87 4.81
N MET A 202 -26.80 -20.87 5.00
CA MET A 202 -26.78 -22.19 4.33
C MET A 202 -27.82 -22.40 3.23
N LYS A 203 -27.37 -22.36 1.97
CA LYS A 203 -27.97 -23.15 0.90
C LYS A 203 -26.84 -23.71 0.03
N ASP A 204 -26.49 -24.96 0.33
CA ASP A 204 -25.97 -25.89 -0.67
C ASP A 204 -27.10 -26.13 -1.69
N HIS A 205 -27.13 -25.31 -2.74
CA HIS A 205 -27.78 -25.66 -3.99
C HIS A 205 -26.86 -25.21 -5.11
N GLU A 206 -26.13 -26.19 -5.64
CA GLU A 206 -25.47 -26.16 -6.94
C GLU A 206 -26.53 -25.96 -8.01
N ASP A 207 -26.83 -24.69 -8.30
CA ASP A 207 -27.30 -24.16 -9.57
C ASP A 207 -27.18 -22.63 -9.42
N ASP A 208 -25.96 -22.13 -9.62
CA ASP A 208 -25.69 -20.70 -9.73
C ASP A 208 -26.49 -20.21 -10.95
N ASP A 209 -27.68 -19.64 -10.71
CA ASP A 209 -28.53 -19.13 -11.79
C ASP A 209 -27.80 -17.96 -12.45
N ASP A 210 -27.02 -18.29 -13.48
CA ASP A 210 -26.24 -17.36 -14.30
C ASP A 210 -27.09 -16.19 -14.77
N ASP A 211 -28.43 -16.35 -14.86
CA ASP A 211 -29.38 -15.31 -15.26
C ASP A 211 -29.65 -14.28 -14.16
N ALA A 212 -29.57 -14.65 -12.88
CA ALA A 212 -29.75 -13.75 -11.74
C ALA A 212 -28.58 -12.77 -11.54
N LEU A 213 -27.40 -13.08 -12.08
CA LEU A 213 -26.20 -12.25 -11.94
C LEU A 213 -26.38 -10.85 -12.56
N ILE A 214 -26.10 -9.80 -11.79
CA ILE A 214 -26.13 -8.41 -12.27
C ILE A 214 -24.78 -8.07 -12.91
N ALA A 215 -24.72 -8.07 -14.24
CA ALA A 215 -23.52 -7.74 -15.00
C ALA A 215 -23.30 -6.23 -15.11
N TRP A 216 -22.03 -5.81 -15.07
CA TRP A 216 -21.61 -4.43 -15.21
C TRP A 216 -20.74 -4.26 -16.46
N PHE A 217 -20.98 -3.18 -17.21
CA PHE A 217 -20.26 -2.83 -18.42
C PHE A 217 -19.80 -1.37 -18.38
N ALA A 218 -18.69 -1.08 -19.06
CA ALA A 218 -18.32 0.28 -19.43
C ALA A 218 -18.52 0.47 -20.94
N ILE A 219 -19.06 1.63 -21.32
CA ILE A 219 -19.22 2.07 -22.70
C ILE A 219 -18.35 3.31 -22.88
N GLY A 220 -17.32 3.20 -23.72
CA GLY A 220 -16.56 4.36 -24.19
C GLY A 220 -17.08 4.83 -25.53
N ILE A 221 -17.25 6.15 -25.66
CA ILE A 221 -17.69 6.81 -26.90
C ILE A 221 -16.60 7.82 -27.33
N GLU A 222 -16.35 7.91 -28.64
CA GLU A 222 -15.38 8.83 -29.25
C GLU A 222 -16.06 10.03 -29.98
N GLU A 223 -17.38 10.00 -30.18
CA GLU A 223 -18.18 11.09 -30.74
C GLU A 223 -18.94 11.85 -29.63
N ASP A 224 -19.13 13.17 -29.81
CA ASP A 224 -19.76 14.05 -28.81
C ASP A 224 -21.20 13.61 -28.47
N CYS A 225 -21.37 13.08 -27.26
CA CYS A 225 -22.66 12.65 -26.70
C CYS A 225 -23.32 13.70 -25.79
N GLU A 226 -22.81 14.94 -25.71
CA GLU A 226 -23.42 15.98 -24.86
C GLU A 226 -24.91 16.20 -25.20
N GLY A 227 -25.28 16.06 -26.48
CA GLY A 227 -26.67 16.16 -26.93
C GLY A 227 -27.57 15.04 -26.43
N PHE A 228 -27.06 13.82 -26.31
CA PHE A 228 -27.81 12.64 -25.84
C PHE A 228 -28.09 12.67 -24.33
N LEU A 229 -27.18 13.24 -23.54
CA LEU A 229 -27.31 13.26 -22.09
C LEU A 229 -28.17 14.41 -21.56
N LYS A 230 -28.09 15.59 -22.20
CA LYS A 230 -28.88 16.77 -21.80
C LYS A 230 -30.40 16.53 -21.89
N THR A 231 -30.85 15.53 -22.64
CA THR A 231 -32.28 15.17 -22.80
C THR A 231 -32.78 14.14 -21.77
N GLN A 232 -31.90 13.34 -21.15
CA GLN A 232 -32.28 12.24 -20.25
C GLN A 232 -32.25 12.65 -18.77
N ASP A 233 -31.18 13.31 -18.31
CA ASP A 233 -31.04 13.76 -16.92
C ASP A 233 -30.15 15.02 -16.85
N PRO A 234 -30.73 16.21 -16.61
CA PRO A 234 -29.99 17.46 -16.56
C PRO A 234 -29.00 17.57 -15.38
N GLY A 235 -29.08 16.66 -14.39
CA GLY A 235 -28.13 16.60 -13.26
C GLY A 235 -26.83 15.84 -13.58
N CYS A 236 -26.76 15.15 -14.72
CA CYS A 236 -25.61 14.37 -15.14
C CYS A 236 -24.64 15.20 -16.00
N PHE A 237 -23.34 14.98 -15.82
CA PHE A 237 -22.27 15.61 -16.60
C PHE A 237 -21.02 14.73 -16.68
N PHE A 238 -20.19 14.91 -17.70
CA PHE A 238 -18.89 14.24 -17.78
C PHE A 238 -17.83 14.96 -16.95
N LEU A 239 -17.05 14.21 -16.19
CA LEU A 239 -16.02 14.75 -15.32
C LEU A 239 -14.81 15.27 -16.13
N GLN A 240 -14.80 16.57 -16.43
CA GLN A 240 -13.83 17.23 -17.32
C GLN A 240 -12.34 17.09 -16.91
N GLN A 241 -12.04 17.10 -15.60
CA GLN A 241 -10.68 16.86 -15.09
C GLN A 241 -10.63 15.57 -14.29
N ALA A 242 -9.85 14.61 -14.78
CA ALA A 242 -9.70 13.32 -14.14
C ALA A 242 -9.08 13.43 -12.74
N MET A 243 -8.07 14.28 -12.56
CA MET A 243 -7.51 14.60 -11.24
C MET A 243 -7.60 16.10 -10.95
N PRO A 244 -8.02 16.52 -9.75
CA PRO A 244 -8.42 15.69 -8.61
C PRO A 244 -9.85 15.14 -8.71
N GLY A 245 -10.54 15.30 -9.84
CA GLY A 245 -11.97 15.00 -9.99
C GLY A 245 -12.39 13.58 -9.56
N LEU A 246 -11.63 12.54 -9.94
CA LEU A 246 -11.91 11.15 -9.58
C LEU A 246 -11.77 10.90 -8.07
N LEU A 247 -11.04 11.73 -7.33
CA LEU A 247 -10.91 11.63 -5.86
C LEU A 247 -12.10 12.22 -5.11
N ARG A 248 -13.05 12.84 -5.83
CA ARG A 248 -14.31 13.38 -5.31
C ARG A 248 -15.46 12.39 -5.42
N MET A 249 -15.19 11.15 -5.80
CA MET A 249 -16.24 10.13 -5.88
C MET A 249 -16.66 9.64 -4.49
N SER A 250 -17.95 9.57 -4.27
CA SER A 250 -18.57 8.98 -3.08
C SER A 250 -19.66 7.98 -3.48
N ASP A 251 -20.04 7.09 -2.57
CA ASP A 251 -21.07 6.08 -2.83
C ASP A 251 -22.46 6.64 -2.48
N GLU A 252 -23.42 6.52 -3.41
CA GLU A 252 -24.82 6.97 -3.21
C GLU A 252 -25.50 6.30 -2.00
N ASP A 253 -25.14 5.04 -1.70
CA ASP A 253 -25.78 4.20 -0.68
C ASP A 253 -25.21 4.39 0.74
N ALA A 254 -24.34 5.37 0.97
CA ALA A 254 -23.69 5.60 2.28
C ALA A 254 -24.68 5.91 3.44
N GLY A 255 -25.96 6.18 3.11
CA GLY A 255 -27.03 6.45 4.07
C GLY A 255 -27.64 5.22 4.76
N GLN A 256 -27.51 4.00 4.21
CA GLN A 256 -28.14 2.78 4.75
C GLN A 256 -27.17 1.83 5.47
N GLU A 257 -25.88 2.18 5.58
CA GLU A 257 -24.87 1.33 6.22
C GLU A 257 -24.80 1.59 7.74
N LEU A 258 -24.64 0.51 8.53
CA LEU A 258 -24.40 0.60 9.98
C LEU A 258 -23.26 1.59 10.26
N ARG A 259 -23.45 2.50 11.23
CA ARG A 259 -22.47 3.56 11.59
C ARG A 259 -21.03 3.07 11.75
N ILE A 260 -20.84 1.82 12.20
CA ILE A 260 -19.52 1.20 12.39
C ILE A 260 -18.82 0.93 11.06
N THR A 261 -19.53 0.48 10.02
CA THR A 261 -18.95 0.26 8.69
C THR A 261 -18.56 1.59 8.06
N ARG A 262 -19.40 2.63 8.17
CA ARG A 262 -19.12 4.00 7.67
C ARG A 262 -17.88 4.64 8.32
N LEU A 263 -17.62 4.34 9.60
CA LEU A 263 -16.43 4.83 10.33
C LEU A 263 -15.12 4.19 9.87
N LEU A 264 -15.17 2.96 9.33
CA LEU A 264 -14.00 2.18 8.91
C LEU A 264 -13.77 2.22 7.38
N SER A 265 -14.63 2.90 6.63
CA SER A 265 -14.80 2.69 5.19
C SER A 265 -15.06 4.02 4.46
N LYS A 266 -14.03 4.88 4.31
CA LYS A 266 -14.21 6.21 3.69
C LYS A 266 -13.99 6.27 2.17
N GLY A 267 -13.66 5.15 1.51
CA GLY A 267 -13.43 5.10 0.06
C GLY A 267 -14.67 4.73 -0.76
N SER A 268 -14.88 5.38 -1.90
CA SER A 268 -15.96 5.01 -2.83
C SER A 268 -15.71 3.63 -3.45
N ARG A 269 -16.69 2.74 -3.36
CA ARG A 269 -16.78 1.48 -4.07
C ARG A 269 -16.73 1.69 -5.58
N ASP A 270 -17.46 2.68 -6.08
CA ASP A 270 -17.57 2.95 -7.52
C ASP A 270 -16.25 3.45 -8.13
N ALA A 271 -15.41 4.14 -7.35
CA ALA A 271 -14.11 4.62 -7.80
C ALA A 271 -13.22 3.48 -8.34
N GLY A 272 -13.22 2.31 -7.70
CA GLY A 272 -12.42 1.17 -8.16
C GLY A 272 -12.93 0.56 -9.47
N VAL A 273 -14.24 0.54 -9.68
CA VAL A 273 -14.86 0.10 -10.94
C VAL A 273 -14.53 1.09 -12.06
N VAL A 274 -14.57 2.40 -11.77
CA VAL A 274 -14.14 3.45 -12.71
C VAL A 274 -12.66 3.30 -13.05
N ALA A 275 -11.80 3.01 -12.08
CA ALA A 275 -10.37 2.81 -12.33
C ALA A 275 -10.10 1.64 -13.28
N GLN A 276 -10.81 0.53 -13.12
CA GLN A 276 -10.77 -0.61 -14.06
C GLN A 276 -11.24 -0.18 -15.45
N ALA A 277 -12.44 0.39 -15.56
CA ALA A 277 -13.02 0.81 -16.84
C ALA A 277 -12.10 1.79 -17.58
N ARG A 278 -11.69 2.87 -16.89
CA ARG A 278 -10.83 3.92 -17.45
C ARG A 278 -9.50 3.39 -17.93
N SER A 279 -8.84 2.49 -17.18
CA SER A 279 -7.55 1.92 -17.58
C SER A 279 -7.66 1.10 -18.87
N VAL A 280 -8.70 0.29 -18.99
CA VAL A 280 -8.94 -0.55 -20.19
C VAL A 280 -9.37 0.31 -21.39
N LEU A 281 -10.23 1.32 -21.19
CA LEU A 281 -10.58 2.29 -22.22
C LEU A 281 -9.35 3.08 -22.71
N ALA A 282 -8.48 3.51 -21.78
CA ALA A 282 -7.26 4.25 -22.11
C ALA A 282 -6.25 3.39 -22.88
N TRP A 283 -6.20 2.09 -22.59
CA TRP A 283 -5.44 1.14 -23.41
C TRP A 283 -6.01 1.08 -24.82
N HIS A 284 -7.31 0.95 -24.99
CA HIS A 284 -7.92 0.91 -26.31
C HIS A 284 -7.73 2.18 -27.14
N SER A 285 -7.75 3.38 -26.52
CA SER A 285 -7.51 4.63 -27.25
C SER A 285 -6.08 4.79 -27.76
N ARG A 286 -5.10 4.10 -27.15
CA ARG A 286 -3.67 4.23 -27.49
C ARG A 286 -3.09 3.02 -28.23
N TYR A 287 -3.72 1.85 -28.14
CA TYR A 287 -3.20 0.58 -28.68
C TYR A 287 -4.06 0.04 -29.83
N GLN A 288 -4.48 0.91 -30.75
CA GLN A 288 -5.35 0.54 -31.86
C GLN A 288 -4.66 -0.33 -32.95
N PHE A 289 -3.33 -0.33 -32.97
CA PHE A 289 -2.49 -1.04 -33.93
C PHE A 289 -1.60 -2.07 -33.23
N CYS A 290 -1.23 -3.13 -33.95
CA CYS A 290 -0.39 -4.21 -33.45
C CYS A 290 1.05 -3.72 -33.23
N PRO A 291 1.59 -3.77 -32.00
CA PRO A 291 2.97 -3.34 -31.75
C PRO A 291 4.02 -4.15 -32.53
N THR A 292 3.72 -5.40 -32.88
CA THR A 292 4.64 -6.31 -33.58
C THR A 292 4.79 -5.99 -35.08
N CYS A 293 3.74 -5.48 -35.74
CA CYS A 293 3.76 -5.33 -37.20
C CYS A 293 3.04 -4.09 -37.76
N GLY A 294 2.49 -3.23 -36.89
CA GLY A 294 1.80 -1.98 -37.29
C GLY A 294 0.41 -2.16 -37.91
N SER A 295 -0.08 -3.40 -38.10
CA SER A 295 -1.40 -3.65 -38.68
C SER A 295 -2.54 -3.32 -37.70
N LYS A 296 -3.74 -3.01 -38.19
CA LYS A 296 -4.93 -2.84 -37.34
C LYS A 296 -5.22 -4.09 -36.52
N THR A 297 -5.87 -3.90 -35.37
CA THR A 297 -6.32 -4.98 -34.47
C THR A 297 -7.83 -4.90 -34.27
N LYS A 298 -8.47 -6.04 -33.96
CA LYS A 298 -9.86 -6.10 -33.49
C LYS A 298 -9.92 -6.33 -31.98
N VAL A 299 -10.98 -5.86 -31.33
CA VAL A 299 -11.26 -6.11 -29.91
C VAL A 299 -11.89 -7.50 -29.76
N GLU A 300 -11.45 -8.25 -28.76
CA GLU A 300 -11.97 -9.56 -28.36
C GLU A 300 -12.09 -9.62 -26.82
N ASP A 301 -12.60 -10.74 -26.30
CA ASP A 301 -12.75 -11.02 -24.86
C ASP A 301 -13.42 -9.87 -24.09
N SER A 302 -14.51 -9.35 -24.65
CA SER A 302 -15.32 -8.27 -24.05
C SER A 302 -14.49 -7.09 -23.55
N GLY A 303 -13.49 -6.67 -24.35
CA GLY A 303 -12.63 -5.52 -24.07
C GLY A 303 -11.28 -5.85 -23.44
N TYR A 304 -10.96 -7.11 -23.15
CA TYR A 304 -9.68 -7.47 -22.51
C TYR A 304 -8.65 -8.07 -23.46
N LYS A 305 -8.93 -8.06 -24.76
CA LYS A 305 -8.00 -8.53 -25.76
C LYS A 305 -8.06 -7.72 -27.04
N ARG A 306 -6.91 -7.54 -27.67
CA ARG A 306 -6.79 -7.04 -29.04
C ARG A 306 -6.00 -8.05 -29.88
N THR A 307 -6.55 -8.42 -31.02
CA THR A 307 -5.98 -9.44 -31.89
C THR A 307 -5.63 -8.81 -33.24
N CYS A 308 -4.40 -9.04 -33.72
CA CYS A 308 -3.94 -8.51 -35.00
C CYS A 308 -4.76 -9.08 -36.16
N LEU A 309 -5.11 -8.22 -37.13
CA LEU A 309 -5.83 -8.63 -38.33
C LEU A 309 -4.92 -9.26 -39.41
N LYS A 310 -3.60 -9.14 -39.27
CA LYS A 310 -2.64 -9.75 -40.19
C LYS A 310 -2.41 -11.21 -39.79
N ALA A 311 -2.98 -12.15 -40.55
CA ALA A 311 -2.93 -13.59 -40.28
C ALA A 311 -1.52 -14.16 -40.07
N ALA A 312 -0.52 -13.63 -40.78
CA ALA A 312 0.88 -14.05 -40.67
C ALA A 312 1.68 -13.36 -39.53
N CYS A 313 1.03 -12.56 -38.67
CA CYS A 313 1.72 -11.87 -37.59
C CYS A 313 2.16 -12.85 -36.50
N SER A 314 3.42 -12.72 -36.05
CA SER A 314 3.96 -13.55 -34.95
C SER A 314 3.25 -13.32 -33.61
N SER A 315 2.59 -12.18 -33.42
CA SER A 315 1.74 -11.93 -32.23
C SER A 315 0.56 -12.90 -32.12
N LEU A 316 0.22 -13.61 -33.20
CA LEU A 316 -0.82 -14.64 -33.23
C LEU A 316 -0.29 -16.05 -32.92
N GLN A 317 1.03 -16.21 -32.80
CA GLN A 317 1.69 -17.49 -32.56
C GLN A 317 2.08 -17.60 -31.08
N GLY A 318 1.19 -18.15 -30.26
CA GLY A 318 1.37 -18.24 -28.81
C GLY A 318 0.73 -17.09 -28.04
N ILE A 319 1.11 -16.93 -26.77
CA ILE A 319 0.55 -15.92 -25.87
C ILE A 319 1.56 -14.78 -25.72
N HIS A 320 1.16 -13.59 -26.16
CA HIS A 320 2.00 -12.38 -26.12
C HIS A 320 1.28 -11.26 -25.38
N ASN A 321 2.03 -10.48 -24.58
CA ASN A 321 1.51 -9.33 -23.85
C ASN A 321 0.91 -8.24 -24.75
N THR A 322 1.33 -8.18 -26.03
CA THR A 322 0.81 -7.25 -27.04
C THR A 322 -0.69 -7.34 -27.25
N SER A 323 -1.30 -8.44 -26.83
CA SER A 323 -2.73 -8.71 -26.97
C SER A 323 -3.55 -8.22 -25.78
N TYR A 324 -2.94 -7.86 -24.65
CA TYR A 324 -3.63 -7.64 -23.36
C TYR A 324 -3.48 -6.21 -22.83
N PRO A 325 -4.41 -5.72 -21.98
CA PRO A 325 -4.29 -4.43 -21.31
C PRO A 325 -2.98 -4.30 -20.54
N ARG A 326 -2.38 -3.12 -20.62
CA ARG A 326 -1.14 -2.78 -19.92
C ARG A 326 -1.42 -2.38 -18.47
N VAL A 327 -0.54 -2.78 -17.55
CA VAL A 327 -0.49 -2.29 -16.17
C VAL A 327 0.96 -1.91 -15.89
N ASP A 328 1.20 -0.66 -15.52
CA ASP A 328 2.53 -0.12 -15.29
C ASP A 328 2.82 -0.11 -13.77
N PRO A 329 3.70 -0.98 -13.25
CA PRO A 329 4.06 -0.98 -11.83
C PRO A 329 4.86 0.28 -11.48
N VAL A 330 4.43 0.96 -10.41
CA VAL A 330 5.05 2.19 -9.91
C VAL A 330 5.29 2.02 -8.42
N VAL A 331 6.52 2.15 -7.96
CA VAL A 331 6.81 2.21 -6.52
C VAL A 331 6.53 3.61 -6.01
N ILE A 332 5.95 3.71 -4.82
CA ILE A 332 5.81 4.97 -4.09
C ILE A 332 6.22 4.72 -2.64
N MET A 333 7.17 5.48 -2.15
CA MET A 333 7.87 5.16 -0.91
C MET A 333 7.92 6.34 0.05
N LEU A 334 7.59 6.06 1.30
CA LEU A 334 7.91 6.97 2.40
C LEU A 334 9.29 6.59 2.95
N VAL A 335 10.26 7.50 2.79
CA VAL A 335 11.63 7.30 3.29
C VAL A 335 11.71 7.87 4.70
N LEU A 336 12.11 7.05 5.66
CA LEU A 336 12.29 7.43 7.05
C LEU A 336 13.74 7.78 7.33
N HIS A 337 13.94 8.82 8.12
CA HIS A 337 15.25 9.13 8.67
C HIS A 337 15.63 8.08 9.72
N PRO A 338 16.92 7.68 9.86
CA PRO A 338 17.38 6.68 10.85
C PRO A 338 17.14 7.01 12.32
N ASP A 339 16.73 8.24 12.62
CA ASP A 339 16.36 8.66 13.96
C ASP A 339 14.89 8.32 14.29
N GLY A 340 14.13 7.81 13.31
CA GLY A 340 12.71 7.46 13.41
C GLY A 340 11.76 8.66 13.49
N ASN A 341 12.26 9.90 13.51
CA ASN A 341 11.49 11.11 13.84
C ASN A 341 11.25 12.05 12.66
N GLN A 342 11.82 11.74 11.50
CA GLN A 342 11.65 12.53 10.27
C GLN A 342 11.34 11.62 9.08
N CYS A 343 10.69 12.17 8.06
CA CYS A 343 10.50 11.52 6.78
C CYS A 343 10.89 12.44 5.62
N LEU A 344 11.35 11.86 4.52
CA LEU A 344 11.68 12.59 3.30
C LEU A 344 10.41 12.71 2.46
N LEU A 345 10.11 13.93 2.02
CA LEU A 345 9.08 14.19 1.01
C LEU A 345 9.65 15.07 -0.10
N GLY A 346 9.14 14.86 -1.31
CA GLY A 346 9.52 15.63 -2.50
C GLY A 346 8.31 16.32 -3.14
N ARG A 347 8.59 17.25 -4.06
CA ARG A 347 7.56 17.86 -4.90
C ARG A 347 8.05 18.10 -6.32
N LYS A 348 7.13 17.95 -7.29
CA LYS A 348 7.35 18.28 -8.70
C LYS A 348 6.85 19.70 -8.98
N LYS A 349 7.38 20.33 -10.04
CA LYS A 349 6.98 21.69 -10.45
C LYS A 349 5.51 21.84 -10.82
N VAL A 350 4.89 20.74 -11.24
CA VAL A 350 3.47 20.68 -11.60
C VAL A 350 2.53 20.56 -10.39
N PHE A 351 3.06 20.33 -9.19
CA PHE A 351 2.23 20.22 -7.99
C PHE A 351 1.70 21.59 -7.56
N PRO A 352 0.51 21.65 -6.91
CA PRO A 352 0.04 22.86 -6.26
C PRO A 352 1.11 23.43 -5.30
N PRO A 353 1.27 24.76 -5.22
CA PRO A 353 2.24 25.38 -4.34
C PRO A 353 2.13 24.88 -2.89
N GLY A 354 3.27 24.48 -2.32
CA GLY A 354 3.35 23.98 -0.95
C GLY A 354 2.91 22.53 -0.74
N MET A 355 2.52 21.79 -1.78
CA MET A 355 2.20 20.37 -1.66
C MET A 355 3.46 19.51 -1.78
N PHE A 356 3.70 18.64 -0.81
CA PHE A 356 4.77 17.63 -0.82
C PHE A 356 4.19 16.23 -0.70
N SER A 357 4.84 15.25 -1.33
CA SER A 357 4.40 13.85 -1.40
C SER A 357 5.57 12.90 -1.19
N CYS A 358 5.27 11.62 -0.98
CA CYS A 358 6.24 10.54 -1.15
C CYS A 358 6.86 10.59 -2.55
N LEU A 359 8.12 10.16 -2.65
CA LEU A 359 8.83 9.91 -3.91
C LEU A 359 8.22 8.70 -4.62
N ALA A 360 8.27 8.68 -5.96
CA ALA A 360 7.65 7.61 -6.74
C ALA A 360 8.19 7.53 -8.17
N GLY A 361 8.35 6.31 -8.68
CA GLY A 361 8.70 6.08 -10.07
C GLY A 361 8.46 4.65 -10.55
N PHE A 362 8.71 4.42 -11.84
CA PHE A 362 8.36 3.18 -12.51
C PHE A 362 9.34 2.07 -12.16
N VAL A 363 8.84 0.84 -12.04
CA VAL A 363 9.70 -0.34 -11.92
C VAL A 363 10.27 -0.68 -13.31
N GLU A 364 11.58 -0.88 -13.39
CA GLU A 364 12.25 -1.21 -14.65
C GLU A 364 12.25 -2.72 -14.97
N PRO A 365 12.43 -3.11 -16.26
CA PRO A 365 12.53 -4.53 -16.63
C PRO A 365 13.68 -5.25 -15.92
N GLY A 366 13.36 -6.34 -15.21
CA GLY A 366 14.34 -7.13 -14.45
C GLY A 366 14.59 -6.61 -13.03
N GLU A 367 13.92 -5.54 -12.62
CA GLU A 367 14.05 -4.92 -11.32
C GLU A 367 13.06 -5.52 -10.29
N SER A 368 13.48 -5.65 -9.03
CA SER A 368 12.57 -5.98 -7.93
C SER A 368 11.91 -4.70 -7.39
N ILE A 369 10.80 -4.83 -6.64
CA ILE A 369 10.16 -3.67 -5.98
C ILE A 369 11.16 -2.92 -5.10
N GLU A 370 11.97 -3.66 -4.34
CA GLU A 370 12.96 -3.08 -3.43
C GLU A 370 14.09 -2.40 -4.21
N ALA A 371 14.54 -2.96 -5.32
CA ALA A 371 15.55 -2.32 -6.17
C ALA A 371 15.03 -1.01 -6.78
N ALA A 372 13.79 -1.00 -7.29
CA ALA A 372 13.14 0.20 -7.80
C ALA A 372 13.02 1.29 -6.73
N VAL A 373 12.60 0.93 -5.51
CA VAL A 373 12.55 1.88 -4.38
C VAL A 373 13.91 2.50 -4.11
N ARG A 374 15.00 1.72 -4.11
CA ARG A 374 16.36 2.24 -3.85
C ARG A 374 16.82 3.17 -4.96
N ARG A 375 16.68 2.72 -6.21
CA ARG A 375 17.09 3.48 -7.41
C ARG A 375 16.38 4.83 -7.45
N GLU A 376 15.05 4.82 -7.33
CA GLU A 376 14.24 6.04 -7.39
C GLU A 376 14.53 7.01 -6.24
N VAL A 377 14.75 6.51 -5.01
CA VAL A 377 15.17 7.39 -3.89
C VAL A 377 16.54 8.01 -4.16
N GLN A 378 17.47 7.24 -4.72
CA GLN A 378 18.82 7.70 -5.05
C GLN A 378 18.81 8.71 -6.21
N GLU A 379 18.04 8.46 -7.27
CA GLU A 379 17.92 9.34 -8.44
C GLU A 379 17.24 10.65 -8.07
N GLU A 380 16.05 10.61 -7.46
CA GLU A 380 15.27 11.83 -7.20
C GLU A 380 15.89 12.69 -6.06
N SER A 381 16.56 12.08 -5.08
CA SER A 381 16.99 12.82 -3.87
C SER A 381 18.46 12.68 -3.46
N SER A 382 19.23 11.80 -4.12
CA SER A 382 20.59 11.38 -3.72
C SER A 382 20.70 10.67 -2.37
N VAL A 383 19.59 10.37 -1.70
CA VAL A 383 19.57 9.59 -0.45
C VAL A 383 19.76 8.10 -0.76
N GLN A 384 20.60 7.41 0.01
CA GLN A 384 20.84 5.97 -0.13
C GLN A 384 19.91 5.17 0.77
N VAL A 385 19.55 3.95 0.36
CA VAL A 385 18.73 3.00 1.12
C VAL A 385 19.46 1.65 1.15
N PRO A 386 19.47 0.90 2.28
CA PRO A 386 20.27 -0.31 2.43
C PRO A 386 19.96 -1.39 1.41
N ASP A 387 21.00 -1.84 0.70
CA ASP A 387 20.97 -3.13 0.01
C ASP A 387 20.88 -4.23 1.07
N GLY A 388 19.92 -5.15 0.94
CA GLY A 388 19.79 -6.33 1.82
C GLY A 388 20.97 -7.32 1.71
N THR A 389 22.11 -6.91 1.17
CA THR A 389 23.30 -7.71 0.97
C THR A 389 24.34 -7.33 2.03
N LEU A 390 24.66 -8.28 2.90
CA LEU A 390 25.74 -8.18 3.89
C LEU A 390 27.03 -7.67 3.23
N ILE A 391 27.56 -6.57 3.76
CA ILE A 391 28.92 -6.11 3.47
C ILE A 391 29.87 -7.17 4.03
N THR A 392 30.34 -8.09 3.18
CA THR A 392 31.43 -9.02 3.48
C THR A 392 32.76 -8.27 3.44
N SER A 393 32.99 -7.35 4.38
CA SER A 393 34.34 -6.84 4.58
C SER A 393 35.20 -7.93 5.20
N SER A 394 36.37 -8.16 4.60
CA SER A 394 37.21 -9.37 4.72
C SER A 394 37.83 -9.63 6.10
N LEU A 395 37.40 -8.95 7.17
CA LEU A 395 37.88 -9.19 8.53
C LEU A 395 37.07 -10.26 9.30
N PHE A 396 35.94 -10.73 8.76
CA PHE A 396 35.00 -11.62 9.47
C PHE A 396 35.11 -13.13 9.13
N ILE A 397 36.03 -13.52 8.23
CA ILE A 397 36.10 -14.91 7.71
C ILE A 397 36.72 -15.90 8.72
N LEU A 398 37.46 -15.45 9.73
CA LEU A 398 38.12 -16.36 10.68
C LEU A 398 37.24 -16.88 11.83
N ILE A 399 36.03 -16.33 12.03
CA ILE A 399 35.17 -16.72 13.17
C ILE A 399 33.99 -17.62 12.75
N LEU A 400 33.65 -17.66 11.45
CA LEU A 400 32.47 -18.38 10.94
C LEU A 400 32.76 -19.78 10.37
N ALA A 401 34.00 -20.26 10.40
CA ALA A 401 34.33 -21.61 9.92
C ALA A 401 33.88 -22.75 10.87
N THR A 402 33.48 -22.44 12.11
CA THR A 402 33.07 -23.46 13.11
C THR A 402 31.56 -23.61 13.28
N TYR A 403 30.72 -22.84 12.56
CA TYR A 403 29.27 -22.78 12.80
C TYR A 403 28.40 -23.06 11.57
N ILE A 404 28.93 -23.71 10.53
CA ILE A 404 28.14 -24.10 9.36
C ILE A 404 27.90 -25.60 9.39
N LEU A 405 26.88 -26.02 10.12
CA LEU A 405 26.19 -27.31 9.99
C LEU A 405 24.90 -27.26 10.80
N SER A 406 23.92 -26.44 10.38
CA SER A 406 22.47 -26.58 10.69
C SER A 406 21.66 -25.43 10.08
N ILE A 407 21.25 -25.62 8.82
CA ILE A 407 19.86 -25.45 8.33
C ILE A 407 19.03 -24.30 8.96
N ASN A 408 18.94 -23.16 8.27
CA ASN A 408 17.78 -22.84 7.42
C ASN A 408 17.95 -21.44 6.80
N LEU A 409 17.82 -21.43 5.48
CA LEU A 409 17.74 -20.26 4.62
C LEU A 409 16.60 -19.34 5.10
N VAL A 410 16.93 -18.23 5.74
CA VAL A 410 16.03 -17.08 5.86
C VAL A 410 16.66 -15.99 4.98
N LEU A 411 16.00 -15.68 3.87
CA LEU A 411 16.24 -14.45 3.13
C LEU A 411 16.07 -13.29 4.11
N GLN A 412 17.17 -12.73 4.61
CA GLN A 412 17.16 -11.46 5.32
C GLN A 412 16.90 -10.35 4.29
N VAL A 413 15.64 -9.96 4.10
CA VAL A 413 15.31 -8.71 3.40
C VAL A 413 15.23 -7.61 4.47
N GLY A 414 16.17 -6.67 4.45
CA GLY A 414 16.16 -5.48 5.30
C GLY A 414 16.08 -4.19 4.48
N ALA A 415 15.26 -3.25 4.95
CA ALA A 415 15.15 -1.81 4.63
C ALA A 415 14.13 -1.31 3.60
N VAL A 416 13.37 -2.16 2.91
CA VAL A 416 12.15 -1.76 2.19
C VAL A 416 11.01 -2.70 2.58
N GLN A 417 9.91 -2.13 3.09
CA GLN A 417 8.74 -2.85 3.53
C GLN A 417 7.53 -2.46 2.66
N TYR A 418 6.91 -3.44 2.00
CA TYR A 418 5.61 -3.25 1.37
C TYR A 418 4.53 -2.97 2.41
N LEU A 419 3.67 -2.00 2.14
CA LEU A 419 2.52 -1.67 2.98
C LEU A 419 1.19 -1.95 2.28
N CYS A 420 1.00 -1.40 1.09
CA CYS A 420 -0.27 -1.45 0.38
C CYS A 420 -0.10 -1.18 -1.12
N SER A 421 -1.16 -1.37 -1.90
CA SER A 421 -1.17 -0.99 -3.31
C SER A 421 -2.49 -0.31 -3.70
N GLN A 422 -2.40 0.61 -4.65
CA GLN A 422 -3.55 1.35 -5.20
C GLN A 422 -3.43 1.44 -6.71
N VAL A 423 -4.47 1.05 -7.45
CA VAL A 423 -4.54 1.35 -8.88
C VAL A 423 -4.64 2.86 -9.04
N TRP A 424 -3.88 3.40 -9.98
CA TRP A 424 -3.92 4.80 -10.36
C TRP A 424 -4.22 4.88 -11.85
N PRO A 425 -5.48 5.14 -12.25
CA PRO A 425 -5.90 5.00 -13.63
C PRO A 425 -5.45 6.21 -14.46
N MET A 426 -4.16 6.57 -14.45
CA MET A 426 -3.56 7.70 -15.20
C MET A 426 -2.31 7.28 -16.01
N PRO A 427 -2.46 6.57 -17.13
CA PRO A 427 -3.69 5.88 -17.55
C PRO A 427 -3.86 4.51 -16.89
N SER A 428 -2.78 3.82 -16.50
CA SER A 428 -2.81 2.39 -16.16
C SER A 428 -1.75 1.98 -15.13
N CYS A 429 -1.52 2.78 -14.09
CA CYS A 429 -0.48 2.50 -13.10
C CYS A 429 -1.00 1.64 -11.94
N LEU A 430 -0.15 0.77 -11.41
CA LEU A 430 -0.33 0.11 -10.11
C LEU A 430 0.67 0.71 -9.13
N MET A 431 0.20 1.55 -8.22
CA MET A 431 1.03 2.16 -7.17
C MET A 431 1.30 1.12 -6.09
N ILE A 432 2.57 0.87 -5.80
CA ILE A 432 3.08 -0.08 -4.82
C ILE A 432 3.68 0.73 -3.68
N GLY A 433 2.92 0.86 -2.59
CA GLY A 433 3.26 1.65 -1.42
C GLY A 433 4.25 0.95 -0.51
N CYS A 434 5.41 1.57 -0.30
CA CYS A 434 6.50 1.04 0.52
C CYS A 434 6.94 2.03 1.62
N ILE A 435 7.53 1.51 2.68
CA ILE A 435 8.27 2.27 3.68
C ILE A 435 9.72 1.80 3.63
N CYS A 436 10.66 2.73 3.67
CA CYS A 436 12.09 2.40 3.71
C CYS A 436 12.83 3.31 4.69
N VAL A 437 14.05 2.92 5.08
CA VAL A 437 14.90 3.70 5.99
C VAL A 437 16.13 4.18 5.21
N ALA A 438 16.43 5.47 5.29
CA ALA A 438 17.59 6.06 4.64
C ALA A 438 18.91 5.64 5.30
N MET A 439 20.01 5.67 4.55
CA MET A 439 21.39 5.50 5.03
C MET A 439 22.14 6.84 5.08
N THR A 440 21.87 7.73 4.12
CA THR A 440 22.49 9.05 4.00
C THR A 440 21.44 10.15 4.12
N MET A 441 21.81 11.30 4.69
CA MET A 441 20.88 12.40 4.97
C MET A 441 21.09 13.62 4.09
N GLU A 442 22.19 13.61 3.32
CA GLU A 442 22.46 14.64 2.32
C GLU A 442 21.45 14.50 1.19
N ILE A 443 20.75 15.60 0.91
CA ILE A 443 19.76 15.68 -0.14
C ILE A 443 20.36 16.52 -1.27
N ASN A 444 20.36 15.98 -2.47
CA ASN A 444 20.70 16.70 -3.68
C ASN A 444 19.65 16.34 -4.75
N PRO A 445 18.55 17.11 -4.85
CA PRO A 445 17.43 16.78 -5.72
C PRO A 445 17.84 16.90 -7.18
N ASP A 446 17.46 15.91 -8.00
CA ASP A 446 17.55 16.06 -9.45
C ASP A 446 16.50 17.08 -9.92
N GLN A 447 16.98 18.25 -10.34
CA GLN A 447 16.15 19.39 -10.74
C GLN A 447 15.39 19.15 -12.05
N ASP A 448 15.76 18.13 -12.82
CA ASP A 448 15.00 17.73 -14.00
C ASP A 448 13.72 16.96 -13.63
N GLU A 449 13.68 16.31 -12.46
CA GLU A 449 12.54 15.50 -12.01
C GLU A 449 11.73 16.12 -10.88
N ILE A 450 12.40 16.55 -9.80
CA ILE A 450 11.77 17.14 -8.62
C ILE A 450 12.32 18.53 -8.36
N GLU A 451 11.42 19.45 -8.03
CA GLU A 451 11.82 20.84 -7.76
C GLU A 451 12.48 20.94 -6.38
N GLU A 452 12.05 20.11 -5.43
CA GLU A 452 12.54 20.15 -4.07
C GLU A 452 12.30 18.82 -3.33
N ALA A 453 13.25 18.40 -2.50
CA ALA A 453 13.09 17.35 -1.49
C ALA A 453 13.59 17.84 -0.12
N ARG A 454 12.91 17.43 0.95
CA ARG A 454 13.20 17.90 2.31
C ARG A 454 12.82 16.87 3.37
N TRP A 455 13.61 16.80 4.44
CA TRP A 455 13.24 16.12 5.67
C TRP A 455 12.16 16.91 6.43
N PHE A 456 11.06 16.26 6.77
CA PHE A 456 9.99 16.81 7.60
C PHE A 456 9.90 16.06 8.92
N THR A 457 9.89 16.83 10.01
CA THR A 457 9.71 16.26 11.35
C THR A 457 8.31 15.68 11.51
N ARG A 458 8.20 14.70 12.39
CA ARG A 458 6.92 14.10 12.78
C ARG A 458 5.87 15.15 13.16
N GLN A 459 6.27 16.19 13.88
CA GLN A 459 5.39 17.29 14.30
C GLN A 459 4.85 18.08 13.10
N GLN A 460 5.72 18.47 12.15
CA GLN A 460 5.31 19.16 10.93
C GLN A 460 4.35 18.32 10.08
N VAL A 461 4.58 17.00 10.03
CA VAL A 461 3.69 16.08 9.31
C VAL A 461 2.33 15.96 10.00
N ILE A 462 2.28 15.88 11.34
CA ILE A 462 1.03 15.90 12.10
C ILE A 462 0.25 17.19 11.80
N GLU A 463 0.91 18.35 11.86
CA GLU A 463 0.32 19.65 11.54
C GLU A 463 -0.27 19.70 10.12
N ALA A 464 0.46 19.16 9.14
CA ALA A 464 -0.01 19.07 7.75
C ALA A 464 -1.21 18.11 7.58
N LEU A 465 -1.23 16.98 8.29
CA LEU A 465 -2.34 16.01 8.22
C LEU A 465 -3.64 16.56 8.83
N VAL A 466 -3.54 17.30 9.94
CA VAL A 466 -4.72 17.92 10.59
C VAL A 466 -5.09 19.28 9.99
N LYS A 467 -4.36 19.74 8.96
CA LYS A 467 -4.53 21.04 8.30
C LYS A 467 -4.46 22.21 9.30
N ASP A 468 -3.51 22.15 10.23
CA ASP A 468 -3.23 23.24 11.16
C ASP A 468 -2.75 24.49 10.40
N LYS A 469 -3.09 25.69 10.88
CA LYS A 469 -2.64 26.96 10.26
C LYS A 469 -1.12 27.14 10.28
N ARG A 470 -0.42 26.43 11.16
CA ARG A 470 1.05 26.42 11.29
C ARG A 470 1.73 25.45 10.33
N ALA A 471 0.96 24.62 9.61
CA ALA A 471 1.52 23.64 8.69
C ALA A 471 2.40 24.33 7.64
N VAL A 472 3.65 23.90 7.56
CA VAL A 472 4.65 24.44 6.63
C VAL A 472 4.52 23.87 5.21
N PHE A 473 3.67 22.86 5.03
CA PHE A 473 3.36 22.21 3.77
C PHE A 473 1.96 21.57 3.81
N SER A 474 1.44 21.18 2.65
CA SER A 474 0.23 20.37 2.53
C SER A 474 0.55 18.96 2.03
N THR A 475 -0.19 17.97 2.53
CA THR A 475 -0.11 16.58 2.06
C THR A 475 -1.08 16.36 0.89
N PRO A 476 -0.88 15.30 0.08
CA PRO A 476 -1.84 14.92 -0.94
C PRO A 476 -3.20 14.55 -0.32
N PRO A 477 -4.30 14.53 -1.11
CA PRO A 477 -5.62 14.16 -0.61
C PRO A 477 -5.63 12.79 0.08
N ASN A 478 -6.54 12.61 1.04
CA ASN A 478 -6.60 11.41 1.89
C ASN A 478 -6.92 10.12 1.12
N GLN A 479 -7.45 10.22 -0.09
CA GLN A 479 -7.69 9.09 -0.99
C GLN A 479 -6.41 8.53 -1.64
N THR A 480 -5.29 9.24 -1.53
CA THR A 480 -4.04 8.85 -2.20
C THR A 480 -3.20 7.90 -1.35
N VAL A 481 -2.49 6.97 -2.00
CA VAL A 481 -1.55 6.07 -1.32
C VAL A 481 -0.43 6.83 -0.59
N ALA A 482 0.04 7.96 -1.13
CA ALA A 482 1.01 8.83 -0.46
C ALA A 482 0.50 9.31 0.91
N HIS A 483 -0.74 9.81 0.97
CA HIS A 483 -1.34 10.22 2.24
C HIS A 483 -1.50 9.05 3.21
N GLN A 484 -1.88 7.87 2.70
CA GLN A 484 -2.02 6.68 3.56
C GLN A 484 -0.67 6.22 4.12
N LEU A 485 0.42 6.25 3.35
CA LEU A 485 1.78 5.97 3.83
C LEU A 485 2.20 6.94 4.94
N ILE A 486 2.01 8.25 4.71
CA ILE A 486 2.33 9.31 5.67
C ILE A 486 1.53 9.13 6.98
N LYS A 487 0.21 8.95 6.85
CA LYS A 487 -0.70 8.71 7.99
C LYS A 487 -0.33 7.45 8.75
N HIS A 488 0.02 6.37 8.04
CA HIS A 488 0.45 5.12 8.65
C HIS A 488 1.74 5.30 9.47
N TRP A 489 2.72 6.04 8.95
CA TRP A 489 3.92 6.39 9.71
C TRP A 489 3.63 7.19 10.98
N ILE A 490 2.70 8.15 10.93
CA ILE A 490 2.25 8.90 12.12
C ILE A 490 1.50 8.01 13.13
N GLY A 491 0.83 6.97 12.65
CA GLY A 491 0.14 5.98 13.50
C GLY A 491 1.06 5.01 14.23
N PHE A 492 2.31 4.83 13.80
CA PHE A 492 3.30 4.07 14.56
C PHE A 492 3.70 4.84 15.83
N ASN A 493 3.97 4.14 16.93
CA ASN A 493 4.77 4.77 17.99
C ASN A 493 6.18 4.95 17.44
N SER A 494 6.77 6.14 17.59
CA SER A 494 8.11 6.51 17.12
C SER A 494 9.16 5.53 17.66
N ASN A 495 9.42 4.45 16.90
CA ASN A 495 10.35 3.35 17.18
C ASN A 495 10.63 2.59 15.86
N LEU A 496 11.01 3.30 14.80
CA LEU A 496 11.57 2.72 13.56
C LEU A 496 13.02 3.15 13.40
#